data_AF-A0A815KNL3-F1
#
_entry.id   AF-A0A815KNL3-F1
#
_cell.length_a   1.000
_cell.length_b   1.000
_cell.length_c   1.000
_cell.angle_alpha   90.00
_cell.angle_beta   90.00
_cell.angle_gamma   90.00
#
_symmetry.space_group_name_H-M   'P 1'
#
loop_
_entity.id
_entity.type
_entity.pdbx_description
1 polymer ?
#
loop_
_entity_poly.entity_id
_entity_poly.type
_entity_poly.pdbx_seq_one_letter_code
_entity_poly.pdbx_strand_id
1 'polypeptide(L)'
;MSNTTISSEILNLQLASRMIFSYAVLVFIAFGTVGNLLNIFVFIRIKVLRQMPNSVFLLTSFIASLVQIWTTRFSAAFHNLTGVDLLKQSSFYCEIRWLFGRTGATITMASICLSSINRFLMTSQNVRYRQVVTIRCARVTVIVMILIFLIPLIPDVVYYSGPACTPTGSPYWYRQYTMYFNQIFSNIVPGPVLALFGILTWRNLRSARVIQRNRLEEQVNRMILAELVMICITSIPNIITAIYPIVTTSMVKSQLRVAQDGLWLNMLAIPSITTYCASFYVFYAASSAYRKNVRTALNCKKHNRIETQDRTQQQNASIRMKTIALH
;
A
#
# COMPACT_ATOMS: atom_id res chain seq x y z
N MET A 1 -7.79 21.35 41.65
CA MET A 1 -8.76 20.77 40.68
C MET A 1 -9.53 19.69 41.39
N SER A 2 -10.86 19.67 41.31
CA SER A 2 -11.66 18.62 41.95
C SER A 2 -11.55 17.30 41.17
N ASN A 3 -11.70 16.16 41.85
CA ASN A 3 -11.69 14.85 41.19
C ASN A 3 -12.76 14.74 40.07
N THR A 4 -13.84 15.50 40.19
CA THR A 4 -14.91 15.61 39.19
C THR A 4 -14.44 16.26 37.89
N THR A 5 -13.66 17.35 37.94
CA THR A 5 -13.19 18.05 36.73
C THR A 5 -12.20 17.18 35.94
N ILE A 6 -11.33 16.46 36.63
CA ILE A 6 -10.35 15.55 36.00
C ILE A 6 -11.06 14.40 35.29
N SER A 7 -12.09 13.83 35.91
CA SER A 7 -12.87 12.73 35.32
C SER A 7 -13.60 13.17 34.04
N SER A 8 -14.19 14.38 34.02
CA SER A 8 -14.83 14.92 32.81
C SER A 8 -13.83 15.20 31.69
N GLU A 9 -12.63 15.68 32.01
CA GLU A 9 -11.58 15.95 31.03
C GLU A 9 -11.10 14.67 30.35
N ILE A 10 -10.85 13.61 31.13
CA ILE A 10 -10.46 12.29 30.62
C ILE A 10 -11.51 11.78 29.62
N LEU A 11 -12.79 11.85 29.98
CA LEU A 11 -13.89 11.40 29.12
C LEU A 11 -13.93 12.20 27.81
N ASN A 12 -13.81 13.52 27.88
CA ASN A 12 -13.83 14.40 26.71
C ASN A 12 -12.66 14.10 25.75
N LEU A 13 -11.46 13.87 26.27
CA LEU A 13 -10.28 13.51 25.46
C LEU A 13 -10.46 12.16 24.76
N GLN A 14 -10.98 11.16 25.47
CA GLN A 14 -11.24 9.84 24.89
C GLN A 14 -12.32 9.88 23.81
N LEU A 15 -13.42 10.62 24.05
CA LEU A 15 -14.50 10.81 23.08
C LEU A 15 -13.99 11.55 21.84
N ALA A 16 -13.26 12.65 22.01
CA ALA A 16 -12.68 13.40 20.90
C ALA A 16 -11.73 12.53 20.07
N SER A 17 -10.83 11.79 20.72
CA SER A 17 -9.91 10.86 20.07
C SER A 17 -10.64 9.82 19.23
N ARG A 18 -11.69 9.20 19.80
CA ARG A 18 -12.50 8.19 19.12
C ARG A 18 -13.24 8.77 17.92
N MET A 19 -13.87 9.93 18.06
CA MET A 19 -14.63 10.57 16.96
C MET A 19 -13.71 10.99 15.81
N ILE A 20 -12.62 11.71 16.11
CA ILE A 20 -11.66 12.19 15.09
C ILE A 20 -11.11 11.01 14.29
N PHE A 21 -10.65 9.98 14.98
CA PHE A 21 -10.10 8.80 14.32
C PHE A 21 -11.15 8.11 13.44
N SER A 22 -12.38 7.95 13.93
CA SER A 22 -13.41 7.18 13.22
C SER A 22 -13.92 7.88 11.98
N TYR A 23 -14.20 9.18 12.07
CA TYR A 23 -14.60 9.96 10.90
C TYR A 23 -13.49 10.02 9.85
N ALA A 24 -12.23 10.23 10.28
CA ALA A 24 -11.09 10.20 9.37
C ALA A 24 -10.99 8.83 8.68
N VAL A 25 -11.04 7.73 9.44
CA VAL A 25 -10.95 6.36 8.90
C VAL A 25 -12.09 6.08 7.91
N LEU A 26 -13.33 6.49 8.19
CA LEU A 26 -14.45 6.31 7.26
C LEU A 26 -14.20 7.02 5.92
N VAL A 27 -13.75 8.27 5.96
CA VAL A 27 -13.39 9.01 4.74
C VAL A 27 -12.29 8.26 3.98
N PHE A 28 -11.25 7.80 4.67
CA PHE A 28 -10.19 7.02 4.03
C PHE A 28 -10.64 5.67 3.49
N ILE A 29 -11.56 4.96 4.14
CA ILE A 29 -12.13 3.71 3.60
C ILE A 29 -12.86 3.99 2.29
N ALA A 30 -13.68 5.05 2.23
CA ALA A 30 -14.42 5.41 1.04
C ALA A 30 -13.48 5.79 -0.11
N PHE A 31 -12.57 6.74 0.13
CA PHE A 31 -11.60 7.20 -0.87
C PHE A 31 -10.62 6.09 -1.26
N GLY A 32 -10.12 5.33 -0.30
CA GLY A 32 -9.19 4.23 -0.54
C GLY A 32 -9.83 3.09 -1.33
N THR A 33 -11.09 2.75 -1.07
CA THR A 33 -11.81 1.73 -1.84
C THR A 33 -11.98 2.19 -3.28
N VAL A 34 -12.52 3.39 -3.50
CA VAL A 34 -12.74 3.95 -4.84
C VAL A 34 -11.41 4.08 -5.61
N GLY A 35 -10.39 4.66 -4.97
CA GLY A 35 -9.07 4.86 -5.57
C GLY A 35 -8.41 3.54 -6.00
N ASN A 36 -8.34 2.55 -5.11
CA ASN A 36 -7.71 1.27 -5.45
C ASN A 36 -8.49 0.50 -6.53
N LEU A 37 -9.83 0.52 -6.50
CA LEU A 37 -10.64 -0.09 -7.56
C LEU A 37 -10.41 0.58 -8.93
N LEU A 38 -10.33 1.91 -8.96
CA LEU A 38 -10.02 2.65 -10.19
C LEU A 38 -8.60 2.33 -10.70
N ASN A 39 -7.61 2.26 -9.81
CA ASN A 39 -6.26 1.82 -10.19
C ASN A 39 -6.27 0.41 -10.79
N ILE A 40 -6.91 -0.56 -10.13
CA ILE A 40 -7.05 -1.94 -10.62
C ILE A 40 -7.70 -1.93 -12.01
N PHE A 41 -8.81 -1.23 -12.17
CA PHE A 41 -9.52 -1.12 -13.44
C PHE A 41 -8.65 -0.55 -14.56
N VAL A 42 -7.95 0.55 -14.31
CA VAL A 42 -7.08 1.21 -15.30
C VAL A 42 -5.91 0.31 -15.69
N PHE A 43 -5.25 -0.33 -14.72
CA PHE A 43 -4.09 -1.19 -14.99
C PHE A 43 -4.46 -2.50 -15.70
N ILE A 44 -5.65 -3.05 -15.45
CA ILE A 44 -6.16 -4.23 -16.17
C ILE A 44 -6.56 -3.86 -17.61
N ARG A 45 -7.20 -2.70 -17.79
CA ARG A 45 -7.79 -2.31 -19.07
C ARG A 45 -6.79 -1.76 -20.07
N ILE A 46 -5.83 -0.96 -19.62
CA ILE A 46 -4.85 -0.34 -20.53
C ILE A 46 -3.74 -1.36 -20.85
N LYS A 47 -3.79 -1.92 -22.06
CA LYS A 47 -2.84 -2.94 -22.57
C LYS A 47 -1.37 -2.57 -22.35
N VAL A 48 -1.02 -1.31 -22.62
CA VAL A 48 0.32 -0.78 -22.46
C VAL A 48 0.80 -0.85 -21.01
N LEU A 49 -0.07 -0.56 -20.04
CA LEU A 49 0.26 -0.70 -18.61
C LEU A 49 0.37 -2.17 -18.23
N ARG A 50 -0.58 -3.02 -18.66
CA ARG A 50 -0.60 -4.46 -18.35
C ARG A 50 0.65 -5.23 -18.81
N GLN A 51 1.32 -4.75 -19.86
CA GLN A 51 2.54 -5.37 -20.37
C GLN A 51 3.82 -5.00 -19.60
N MET A 52 3.77 -3.97 -18.75
CA MET A 52 4.94 -3.59 -17.95
C MET A 52 5.13 -4.54 -16.76
N PRO A 53 6.35 -5.03 -16.49
CA PRO A 53 6.65 -5.87 -15.32
C PRO A 53 6.22 -5.20 -13.99
N ASN A 54 6.45 -3.88 -13.90
CA ASN A 54 6.11 -3.10 -12.71
C ASN A 54 4.62 -3.06 -12.37
N SER A 55 3.76 -3.19 -13.38
CA SER A 55 2.32 -3.15 -13.19
C SER A 55 1.83 -4.34 -12.37
N VAL A 56 2.55 -5.47 -12.40
CA VAL A 56 2.24 -6.65 -11.60
C VAL A 56 2.38 -6.33 -10.11
N PHE A 57 3.49 -5.67 -9.72
CA PHE A 57 3.71 -5.24 -8.34
C PHE A 57 2.69 -4.19 -7.90
N LEU A 58 2.44 -3.16 -8.72
CA LEU A 58 1.47 -2.12 -8.39
C LEU A 58 0.04 -2.68 -8.26
N LEU A 59 -0.38 -3.54 -9.19
CA LEU A 59 -1.70 -4.19 -9.12
C LEU A 59 -1.86 -5.03 -7.85
N THR A 60 -0.80 -5.77 -7.48
CA THR A 60 -0.75 -6.54 -6.23
C THR A 60 -0.89 -5.64 -5.01
N SER A 61 -0.22 -4.48 -5.02
CA SER A 61 -0.32 -3.49 -3.94
C SER A 61 -1.74 -2.94 -3.81
N PHE A 62 -2.45 -2.63 -4.90
CA PHE A 62 -3.83 -2.12 -4.81
C PHE A 62 -4.81 -3.16 -4.27
N ILE A 63 -4.66 -4.42 -4.68
CA ILE A 63 -5.49 -5.53 -4.17
C ILE A 63 -5.21 -5.72 -2.67
N ALA A 64 -3.93 -5.78 -2.28
CA ALA A 64 -3.53 -5.94 -0.88
C ALA A 64 -3.97 -4.75 -0.01
N SER A 65 -3.93 -3.52 -0.54
CA SER A 65 -4.48 -2.34 0.13
C SER A 65 -5.98 -2.45 0.37
N LEU A 66 -6.76 -2.95 -0.59
CA LEU A 66 -8.20 -3.20 -0.39
C LEU A 66 -8.43 -4.22 0.70
N VAL A 67 -7.72 -5.35 0.66
CA VAL A 67 -7.80 -6.39 1.72
C VAL A 67 -7.51 -5.76 3.08
N GLN A 68 -6.44 -4.97 3.19
CA GLN A 68 -6.04 -4.32 4.43
C GLN A 68 -7.10 -3.32 4.93
N ILE A 69 -7.65 -2.47 4.06
CA ILE A 69 -8.67 -1.48 4.42
C ILE A 69 -9.91 -2.18 4.99
N TRP A 70 -10.41 -3.20 4.29
CA TRP A 70 -11.67 -3.86 4.64
C TRP A 70 -11.57 -4.81 5.83
N THR A 71 -10.43 -5.45 6.06
CA THR A 71 -10.27 -6.36 7.20
C THR A 71 -9.87 -5.62 8.48
N THR A 72 -9.02 -4.59 8.40
CA THR A 72 -8.51 -3.91 9.61
C THR A 72 -9.19 -2.58 9.91
N ARG A 73 -9.36 -1.71 8.91
CA ARG A 73 -9.79 -0.34 9.17
C ARG A 73 -11.31 -0.25 9.30
N PHE A 74 -12.05 -1.02 8.50
CA PHE A 74 -13.50 -1.10 8.59
C PHE A 74 -14.00 -1.49 9.99
N SER A 75 -13.47 -2.58 10.57
CA SER A 75 -13.94 -3.02 11.88
C SER A 75 -13.62 -2.03 13.00
N ALA A 76 -12.47 -1.33 12.90
CA ALA A 76 -12.10 -0.31 13.87
C ALA A 76 -13.07 0.89 13.81
N ALA A 77 -13.42 1.34 12.59
CA ALA A 77 -14.42 2.39 12.40
C ALA A 77 -15.80 1.95 12.90
N PHE A 78 -16.22 0.72 12.57
CA PHE A 78 -17.51 0.18 12.97
C PHE A 78 -17.64 0.11 14.50
N HIS A 79 -16.65 -0.44 15.18
CA HIS A 79 -16.62 -0.49 16.65
C HIS A 79 -16.69 0.90 17.26
N ASN A 80 -15.96 1.85 16.69
CA ASN A 80 -15.94 3.18 17.26
C ASN A 80 -17.24 3.97 17.08
N LEU A 81 -18.02 3.67 16.04
CA LEU A 81 -19.29 4.37 15.78
C LEU A 81 -20.47 3.71 16.50
N THR A 82 -20.53 2.38 16.51
CA THR A 82 -21.68 1.63 17.02
C THR A 82 -21.51 1.18 18.47
N GLY A 83 -20.26 1.13 18.97
CA GLY A 83 -19.92 0.46 20.22
C GLY A 83 -19.88 -1.07 20.12
N VAL A 84 -20.34 -1.65 19.00
CA VAL A 84 -20.36 -3.10 18.79
C VAL A 84 -19.00 -3.56 18.30
N ASP A 85 -18.36 -4.46 19.05
CA ASP A 85 -17.08 -5.04 18.67
C ASP A 85 -17.28 -6.31 17.83
N LEU A 86 -17.15 -6.16 16.50
CA LEU A 86 -17.25 -7.27 15.54
C LEU A 86 -16.26 -8.40 15.85
N LEU A 87 -15.14 -8.09 16.49
CA LEU A 87 -14.12 -9.06 16.85
C LEU A 87 -14.55 -9.96 18.01
N LYS A 88 -15.38 -9.45 18.91
CA LYS A 88 -15.96 -10.23 20.01
C LYS A 88 -17.17 -11.03 19.56
N GLN A 89 -17.87 -10.53 18.53
CA GLN A 89 -19.08 -11.15 18.03
C GLN A 89 -18.79 -12.38 17.16
N SER A 90 -17.64 -12.45 16.48
CA SER A 90 -17.30 -13.55 15.56
C SER A 90 -15.82 -13.91 15.59
N SER A 91 -15.51 -15.14 16.05
CA SER A 91 -14.13 -15.68 16.01
C SER A 91 -13.60 -15.72 14.57
N PHE A 92 -14.46 -16.09 13.62
CA PHE A 92 -14.11 -16.13 12.21
C PHE A 92 -13.65 -14.76 11.69
N TYR A 93 -14.35 -13.69 12.07
CA TYR A 93 -13.98 -12.34 11.67
C TYR A 93 -12.67 -11.88 12.33
N CYS A 94 -12.43 -12.27 13.59
CA CYS A 94 -11.17 -12.05 14.27
C CYS A 94 -9.98 -12.69 13.53
N GLU A 95 -10.09 -13.96 13.19
CA GLU A 95 -9.05 -14.72 12.49
C GLU A 95 -8.73 -14.12 11.11
N ILE A 96 -9.78 -13.79 10.34
CA ILE A 96 -9.64 -13.12 9.05
C ILE A 96 -8.96 -11.76 9.19
N ARG A 97 -9.35 -10.96 10.19
CA ARG A 97 -8.75 -9.64 10.41
C ARG A 97 -7.25 -9.75 10.62
N TRP A 98 -6.80 -10.65 11.48
CA TRP A 98 -5.39 -10.74 11.83
C TRP A 98 -4.57 -11.31 10.69
N LEU A 99 -5.01 -12.41 10.08
CA LEU A 99 -4.34 -13.01 8.94
C LEU A 99 -4.32 -12.06 7.73
N PHE A 100 -5.49 -11.78 7.16
CA PHE A 100 -5.56 -11.01 5.91
C PHE A 100 -5.21 -9.53 6.09
N GLY A 101 -5.49 -8.96 7.26
CA GLY A 101 -5.09 -7.59 7.55
C GLY A 101 -3.58 -7.42 7.58
N ARG A 102 -2.91 -8.22 8.42
CA ARG A 102 -1.45 -8.14 8.52
C ARG A 102 -0.77 -8.53 7.21
N THR A 103 -1.22 -9.61 6.57
CA THR A 103 -0.71 -10.01 5.25
C THR A 103 -0.94 -8.93 4.19
N GLY A 104 -2.13 -8.31 4.13
CA GLY A 104 -2.44 -7.23 3.20
C GLY A 104 -1.55 -6.00 3.39
N ALA A 105 -1.28 -5.61 4.65
CA ALA A 105 -0.37 -4.52 4.96
C ALA A 105 1.05 -4.80 4.44
N THR A 106 1.59 -5.98 4.76
CA THR A 106 2.96 -6.37 4.39
C THR A 106 3.11 -6.58 2.88
N ILE A 107 2.15 -7.22 2.22
CA ILE A 107 2.16 -7.39 0.75
C ILE A 107 2.11 -6.03 0.05
N THR A 108 1.32 -5.08 0.55
CA THR A 108 1.26 -3.73 -0.02
C THR A 108 2.65 -3.09 -0.01
N MET A 109 3.29 -3.03 1.16
CA MET A 109 4.62 -2.41 1.31
C MET A 109 5.71 -3.15 0.52
N ALA A 110 5.72 -4.48 0.59
CA ALA A 110 6.67 -5.30 -0.15
C ALA A 110 6.51 -5.13 -1.67
N SER A 111 5.28 -5.06 -2.17
CA SER A 111 5.00 -4.80 -3.59
C SER A 111 5.52 -3.44 -4.03
N ILE A 112 5.35 -2.40 -3.21
CA ILE A 112 5.86 -1.06 -3.52
C ILE A 112 7.40 -1.05 -3.50
N CYS A 113 8.03 -1.77 -2.57
CA CYS A 113 9.48 -1.96 -2.54
C CYS A 113 10.00 -2.66 -3.81
N LEU A 114 9.37 -3.76 -4.19
CA LEU A 114 9.70 -4.50 -5.41
C LEU A 114 9.46 -3.66 -6.67
N SER A 115 8.40 -2.84 -6.70
CA SER A 115 8.17 -1.85 -7.77
C SER A 115 9.34 -0.87 -7.86
N SER A 116 9.84 -0.34 -6.74
CA SER A 116 10.99 0.58 -6.73
C SER A 116 12.29 -0.09 -7.20
N ILE A 117 12.57 -1.31 -6.74
CA ILE A 117 13.72 -2.11 -7.19
C ILE A 117 13.63 -2.36 -8.70
N ASN A 118 12.47 -2.81 -9.15
CA ASN A 118 12.19 -3.07 -10.55
C ASN A 118 12.40 -1.81 -11.42
N ARG A 119 12.00 -0.63 -10.92
CA ARG A 119 12.24 0.65 -11.61
C ARG A 119 13.71 1.02 -11.67
N PHE A 120 14.46 0.80 -10.60
CA PHE A 120 15.91 0.99 -10.62
C PHE A 120 16.57 0.12 -11.69
N LEU A 121 16.23 -1.17 -11.72
CA LEU A 121 16.78 -2.13 -12.70
C LEU A 121 16.45 -1.73 -14.14
N MET A 122 15.19 -1.35 -14.40
CA MET A 122 14.74 -0.88 -15.71
C MET A 122 15.42 0.42 -16.14
N THR A 123 15.71 1.31 -15.20
CA THR A 123 16.34 2.61 -15.51
C THR A 123 17.86 2.56 -15.58
N SER A 124 18.48 1.43 -15.18
CA SER A 124 19.93 1.25 -15.21
C SER A 124 20.49 1.31 -16.63
N GLN A 125 21.72 1.81 -16.76
CA GLN A 125 22.44 1.83 -18.04
C GLN A 125 22.89 0.44 -18.47
N ASN A 126 23.10 -0.47 -17.52
CA ASN A 126 23.54 -1.82 -17.80
C ASN A 126 22.42 -2.64 -18.46
N VAL A 127 22.65 -3.06 -19.70
CA VAL A 127 21.71 -3.86 -20.50
C VAL A 127 21.34 -5.16 -19.78
N ARG A 128 22.29 -5.80 -19.09
CA ARG A 128 22.06 -7.07 -18.37
C ARG A 128 20.99 -6.92 -17.29
N TYR A 129 21.04 -5.84 -16.52
CA TYR A 129 20.04 -5.57 -15.49
C TYR A 129 18.65 -5.33 -16.06
N ARG A 130 18.55 -4.66 -17.23
CA ARG A 130 17.27 -4.45 -17.91
C ARG A 130 16.67 -5.74 -18.45
N GLN A 131 17.50 -6.64 -18.97
CA GLN A 131 17.04 -7.91 -19.56
C GLN A 131 16.46 -8.89 -18.54
N VAL A 132 16.92 -8.85 -17.28
CA VAL A 132 16.38 -9.69 -16.19
C VAL A 132 14.93 -9.30 -15.84
N VAL A 133 14.56 -8.04 -16.07
CA VAL A 133 13.24 -7.51 -15.70
C VAL A 133 12.21 -7.88 -16.76
N THR A 134 11.63 -9.07 -16.61
CA THR A 134 10.53 -9.53 -17.46
C THR A 134 9.22 -9.62 -16.68
N ILE A 135 8.09 -9.58 -17.39
CA ILE A 135 6.77 -9.75 -16.77
C ILE A 135 6.59 -11.14 -16.14
N ARG A 136 7.25 -12.16 -16.70
CA ARG A 136 7.24 -13.53 -16.15
C ARG A 136 7.95 -13.57 -14.80
N CYS A 137 9.15 -12.98 -14.73
CA CYS A 137 9.89 -12.84 -13.48
C CYS A 137 9.05 -12.08 -12.44
N ALA A 138 8.44 -10.95 -12.81
CA ALA A 138 7.61 -10.18 -11.88
C ALA A 138 6.43 -10.98 -11.30
N ARG A 139 5.74 -11.80 -12.12
CA ARG A 139 4.66 -12.68 -11.65
C ARG A 139 5.16 -13.75 -10.68
N VAL A 140 6.27 -14.41 -11.00
CA VAL A 140 6.88 -15.41 -10.11
C VAL A 140 7.32 -14.75 -8.80
N THR A 141 7.97 -13.58 -8.86
CA THR A 141 8.38 -12.82 -7.68
C THR A 141 7.19 -12.48 -6.79
N VAL A 142 6.05 -12.04 -7.35
CA VAL A 142 4.84 -11.76 -6.57
C VAL A 142 4.31 -13.02 -5.88
N ILE A 143 4.22 -14.16 -6.58
CA ILE A 143 3.73 -15.41 -5.99
C ILE A 143 4.64 -15.83 -4.82
N VAL A 144 5.95 -15.83 -5.04
CA VAL A 144 6.94 -16.17 -4.00
C VAL A 144 6.85 -15.21 -2.82
N MET A 145 6.74 -13.91 -3.08
CA MET A 145 6.57 -12.89 -2.04
C MET A 145 5.30 -13.12 -1.21
N ILE A 146 4.17 -13.41 -1.85
CA ILE A 146 2.90 -13.70 -1.15
C ILE A 146 3.08 -14.92 -0.24
N LEU A 147 3.70 -16.00 -0.73
CA LEU A 147 3.95 -17.21 0.08
C LEU A 147 4.88 -16.92 1.26
N ILE A 148 5.98 -16.19 1.04
CA ILE A 148 6.95 -15.80 2.08
C ILE A 148 6.28 -15.02 3.21
N PHE A 149 5.29 -14.16 2.92
CA PHE A 149 4.60 -13.37 3.94
C PHE A 149 3.34 -14.03 4.49
N LEU A 150 2.68 -14.92 3.74
CA LEU A 150 1.48 -15.61 4.20
C LEU A 150 1.84 -16.74 5.19
N ILE A 151 2.85 -17.56 4.87
CA ILE A 151 3.20 -18.76 5.66
C ILE A 151 3.51 -18.41 7.13
N PRO A 152 4.36 -17.41 7.44
CA PRO A 152 4.70 -17.11 8.83
C PRO A 152 3.55 -16.49 9.63
N LEU A 153 2.48 -16.04 8.95
CA LEU A 153 1.30 -15.45 9.55
C LEU A 153 0.16 -16.47 9.75
N ILE A 154 0.27 -17.70 9.22
CA ILE A 154 -0.71 -18.77 9.47
C ILE A 154 -1.00 -18.99 10.96
N PRO A 155 -0.01 -18.97 11.88
CA PRO A 155 -0.29 -19.13 13.31
C PRO A 155 -1.22 -18.06 13.90
N ASP A 156 -1.42 -16.92 13.24
CA ASP A 156 -2.36 -15.89 13.72
C ASP A 156 -3.77 -16.44 13.82
N VAL A 157 -4.16 -17.37 12.94
CA VAL A 157 -5.48 -18.04 12.97
C VAL A 157 -5.66 -18.86 14.24
N VAL A 158 -4.60 -19.49 14.73
CA VAL A 158 -4.65 -20.33 15.93
C VAL A 158 -4.64 -19.47 17.19
N TYR A 159 -3.72 -18.51 17.24
CA TYR A 159 -3.46 -17.74 18.47
C TYR A 159 -4.38 -16.53 18.66
N TYR A 160 -4.98 -15.98 17.60
CA TYR A 160 -6.00 -14.93 17.70
C TYR A 160 -7.39 -15.53 17.52
N SER A 161 -7.75 -16.43 18.42
CA SER A 161 -9.06 -17.09 18.46
C SER A 161 -9.84 -16.68 19.72
N GLY A 162 -11.16 -16.77 19.66
CA GLY A 162 -12.05 -16.58 20.81
C GLY A 162 -12.56 -15.16 21.05
N PRO A 163 -13.37 -14.97 22.12
CA PRO A 163 -14.25 -13.81 22.29
C PRO A 163 -13.53 -12.50 22.61
N ALA A 164 -12.25 -12.55 23.00
CA ALA A 164 -11.46 -11.36 23.24
C ALA A 164 -10.71 -10.90 21.98
N CYS A 165 -10.57 -11.75 20.95
CA CYS A 165 -9.74 -11.51 19.76
C CYS A 165 -8.33 -10.99 20.09
N THR A 166 -7.82 -11.45 21.23
CA THR A 166 -6.49 -11.13 21.74
C THR A 166 -5.70 -12.42 21.82
N PRO A 167 -4.36 -12.34 21.75
CA PRO A 167 -3.50 -13.53 21.80
C PRO A 167 -3.38 -14.09 23.23
N THR A 168 -4.50 -14.12 23.98
CA THR A 168 -4.61 -14.54 25.38
C THR A 168 -4.45 -16.05 25.44
N GLY A 169 -3.31 -16.53 25.94
CA GLY A 169 -2.92 -17.94 25.90
C GLY A 169 -1.87 -18.26 24.84
N SER A 170 -1.51 -17.31 23.97
CA SER A 170 -0.32 -17.48 23.14
C SER A 170 0.96 -17.44 23.99
N PRO A 171 1.98 -18.22 23.63
CA PRO A 171 3.28 -18.10 24.27
C PRO A 171 3.85 -16.69 24.15
N TYR A 172 4.53 -16.20 25.19
CA TYR A 172 5.14 -14.86 25.20
C TYR A 172 6.02 -14.60 23.96
N TRP A 173 6.79 -15.60 23.54
CA TRP A 173 7.65 -15.51 22.35
C TRP A 173 6.87 -15.23 21.06
N TYR A 174 5.65 -15.73 20.93
CA TYR A 174 4.83 -15.56 19.73
C TYR A 174 4.29 -14.13 19.62
N ARG A 175 3.87 -13.55 20.76
CA ARG A 175 3.49 -12.15 20.84
C ARG A 175 4.65 -11.23 20.45
N GLN A 176 5.86 -11.53 20.92
CA GLN A 176 7.06 -10.78 20.53
C GLN A 176 7.37 -10.94 19.04
N TYR A 177 7.34 -12.18 18.54
CA TYR A 177 7.55 -12.49 17.13
C TYR A 177 6.63 -11.68 16.21
N THR A 178 5.31 -11.72 16.46
CA THR A 178 4.32 -11.01 15.62
C THR A 178 4.49 -9.49 15.68
N MET A 179 4.83 -8.94 16.85
CA MET A 179 5.15 -7.53 17.02
C MET A 179 6.37 -7.14 16.19
N TYR A 180 7.51 -7.82 16.38
CA TYR A 180 8.74 -7.50 15.65
C TYR A 180 8.61 -7.73 14.14
N PHE A 181 8.00 -8.84 13.72
CA PHE A 181 7.76 -9.15 12.32
C PHE A 181 7.00 -8.02 11.62
N ASN A 182 5.87 -7.60 12.19
CA ASN A 182 5.07 -6.52 11.60
C ASN A 182 5.83 -5.19 11.57
N GLN A 183 6.58 -4.87 12.62
CA GLN A 183 7.36 -3.62 12.64
C GLN A 183 8.51 -3.62 11.63
N ILE A 184 9.24 -4.72 11.54
CA ILE A 184 10.38 -4.83 10.63
C ILE A 184 9.90 -4.77 9.19
N PHE A 185 8.94 -5.61 8.79
CA PHE A 185 8.56 -5.75 7.39
C PHE A 185 7.57 -4.70 6.89
N SER A 186 6.71 -4.16 7.76
CA SER A 186 5.73 -3.15 7.34
C SER A 186 6.25 -1.71 7.49
N ASN A 187 7.25 -1.46 8.35
CA ASN A 187 7.71 -0.10 8.66
C ASN A 187 9.22 0.11 8.46
N ILE A 188 10.06 -0.68 9.14
CA ILE A 188 11.50 -0.41 9.20
C ILE A 188 12.20 -0.73 7.89
N VAL A 189 11.90 -1.87 7.24
CA VAL A 189 12.55 -2.29 5.98
C VAL A 189 12.06 -1.48 4.77
N PRO A 190 10.76 -1.19 4.60
CA PRO A 190 10.29 -0.45 3.43
C PRO A 190 10.94 0.93 3.28
N GLY A 191 11.06 1.70 4.36
CA GLY A 191 11.61 3.06 4.31
C GLY A 191 12.99 3.15 3.64
N PRO A 192 14.03 2.48 4.18
CA PRO A 192 15.37 2.45 3.61
C PRO A 192 15.42 1.89 2.19
N VAL A 193 14.64 0.84 1.88
CA VAL A 193 14.60 0.24 0.54
C VAL A 193 14.02 1.25 -0.46
N LEU A 194 12.90 1.87 -0.14
CA LEU A 194 12.25 2.89 -0.99
C LEU A 194 13.14 4.12 -1.16
N ALA A 195 13.82 4.58 -0.11
CA ALA A 195 14.75 5.69 -0.16
C ALA A 195 15.96 5.36 -1.05
N LEU A 196 16.62 4.23 -0.83
CA LEU A 196 17.80 3.80 -1.59
C LEU A 196 17.46 3.66 -3.07
N PHE A 197 16.47 2.83 -3.41
CA PHE A 197 16.12 2.58 -4.82
C PHE A 197 15.45 3.78 -5.47
N GLY A 198 14.77 4.64 -4.71
CA GLY A 198 14.26 5.93 -5.18
C GLY A 198 15.38 6.88 -5.61
N ILE A 199 16.41 7.05 -4.76
CA ILE A 199 17.59 7.87 -5.05
C ILE A 199 18.36 7.31 -6.25
N LEU A 200 18.59 5.99 -6.31
CA LEU A 200 19.28 5.35 -7.42
C LEU A 200 18.51 5.50 -8.74
N THR A 201 17.18 5.34 -8.71
CA THR A 201 16.31 5.56 -9.87
C THR A 201 16.38 7.03 -10.33
N TRP A 202 16.38 7.98 -9.40
CA TRP A 202 16.52 9.40 -9.71
C TRP A 202 17.88 9.71 -10.36
N ARG A 203 18.98 9.17 -9.85
CA ARG A 203 20.32 9.32 -10.44
C ARG A 203 20.36 8.76 -11.86
N ASN A 204 19.83 7.55 -12.06
CA ASN A 204 19.73 6.93 -13.38
C ASN A 204 18.87 7.75 -14.35
N LEU A 205 17.76 8.33 -13.88
CA LEU A 205 16.92 9.22 -14.66
C LEU A 205 17.65 10.48 -15.09
N ARG A 206 18.41 11.11 -14.19
CA ARG A 206 19.17 12.33 -14.51
C ARG A 206 20.24 12.07 -15.56
N SER A 207 20.95 10.94 -15.46
CA SER A 207 21.97 10.56 -16.45
C SER A 207 21.35 10.16 -17.80
N ALA A 208 20.22 9.46 -17.79
CA ALA A 208 19.54 9.01 -19.00
C ALA A 208 18.79 10.12 -19.76
N ARG A 209 18.59 11.32 -19.21
CA ARG A 209 17.95 12.45 -19.93
C ARG A 209 18.69 12.86 -21.20
N VAL A 210 19.97 12.50 -21.32
CA VAL A 210 20.79 12.73 -22.52
C VAL A 210 20.41 11.77 -23.67
N ILE A 211 19.79 10.62 -23.37
CA ILE A 211 19.42 9.59 -24.36
C ILE A 211 17.89 9.55 -24.46
N GLN A 212 17.35 9.72 -25.68
CA GLN A 212 15.90 9.75 -25.96
C GLN A 212 15.13 8.63 -25.23
N ARG A 213 14.32 8.99 -24.23
CA ARG A 213 13.47 8.05 -23.48
C ARG A 213 12.02 8.09 -23.94
N ASN A 214 11.37 6.94 -23.83
CA ASN A 214 9.94 6.79 -24.05
C ASN A 214 9.15 7.62 -23.02
N ARG A 215 8.32 8.57 -23.49
CA ARG A 215 7.48 9.45 -22.65
C ARG A 215 6.63 8.68 -21.62
N LEU A 216 6.24 7.46 -21.97
CA LEU A 216 5.48 6.55 -21.12
C LEU A 216 6.26 6.09 -19.88
N GLU A 217 7.54 5.74 -20.03
CA GLU A 217 8.38 5.30 -18.92
C GLU A 217 8.63 6.45 -17.94
N GLU A 218 8.85 7.65 -18.48
CA GLU A 218 9.01 8.86 -17.69
C GLU A 218 7.78 9.12 -16.81
N GLN A 219 6.59 8.95 -17.36
CA GLN A 219 5.34 9.17 -16.62
C GLN A 219 5.13 8.18 -15.49
N VAL A 220 5.42 6.89 -15.72
CA VAL A 220 5.31 5.89 -14.65
C VAL A 220 6.37 6.12 -13.59
N ASN A 221 7.57 6.57 -13.96
CA ASN A 221 8.60 6.95 -13.00
C ASN A 221 8.16 8.14 -12.13
N ARG A 222 7.49 9.15 -12.72
CA ARG A 222 6.93 10.29 -11.96
C ARG A 222 5.85 9.84 -10.98
N MET A 223 4.97 8.93 -11.38
CA MET A 223 3.94 8.35 -10.50
C MET A 223 4.58 7.65 -9.29
N ILE A 224 5.57 6.79 -9.54
CA ILE A 224 6.23 6.02 -8.48
C ILE A 224 7.03 6.96 -7.57
N LEU A 225 7.77 7.93 -8.12
CA LEU A 225 8.50 8.89 -7.29
C LEU A 225 7.57 9.69 -6.38
N ALA A 226 6.40 10.12 -6.87
CA ALA A 226 5.41 10.81 -6.06
C ALA A 226 4.87 9.91 -4.93
N GLU A 227 4.59 8.64 -5.25
CA GLU A 227 4.19 7.64 -4.25
C GLU A 227 5.26 7.42 -3.18
N LEU A 228 6.54 7.35 -3.57
CA LEU A 228 7.66 7.20 -2.63
C LEU A 228 7.74 8.38 -1.66
N VAL A 229 7.61 9.60 -2.17
CA VAL A 229 7.63 10.81 -1.32
C VAL A 229 6.45 10.77 -0.34
N MET A 230 5.26 10.40 -0.80
CA MET A 230 4.08 10.27 0.07
C MET A 230 4.31 9.22 1.17
N ILE A 231 4.84 8.05 0.82
CA ILE A 231 5.13 6.98 1.80
C ILE A 231 6.19 7.41 2.82
N CYS A 232 7.23 8.13 2.41
CA CYS A 232 8.23 8.64 3.35
C CYS A 232 7.63 9.63 4.35
N ILE A 233 6.71 10.49 3.92
CA ILE A 233 6.03 11.45 4.80
C ILE A 233 5.12 10.72 5.78
N THR A 234 4.45 9.65 5.35
CA THR A 234 3.43 8.95 6.15
C THR A 234 4.00 7.83 7.01
N SER A 235 5.19 7.31 6.67
CA SER A 235 5.85 6.26 7.44
C SER A 235 6.43 6.77 8.76
N ILE A 236 6.91 8.01 8.81
CA ILE A 236 7.51 8.59 10.03
C ILE A 236 6.49 8.62 11.19
N PRO A 237 5.28 9.19 11.03
CA PRO A 237 4.25 9.10 12.08
C PRO A 237 3.93 7.66 12.47
N ASN A 238 3.87 6.75 11.49
CA ASN A 238 3.55 5.35 11.76
C ASN A 238 4.61 4.68 12.64
N ILE A 239 5.90 4.90 12.35
CA ILE A 239 7.03 4.39 13.15
C ILE A 239 6.95 4.93 14.58
N ILE A 240 6.63 6.21 14.76
CA ILE A 240 6.48 6.82 16.09
C ILE A 240 5.32 6.14 16.85
N THR A 241 4.15 5.99 16.23
CA THR A 241 2.98 5.35 16.86
C THR A 241 3.23 3.89 17.23
N ALA A 242 4.13 3.22 16.50
CA ALA A 242 4.53 1.86 16.76
C ALA A 242 5.54 1.71 17.90
N ILE A 243 6.56 2.58 17.95
CA ILE A 243 7.65 2.50 18.94
C ILE A 243 7.21 3.05 20.30
N TYR A 244 6.39 4.10 20.33
CA TYR A 244 6.01 4.77 21.57
C TYR A 244 5.36 3.83 22.63
N PRO A 245 4.38 2.97 22.29
CA PRO A 245 3.80 2.04 23.27
C PRO A 245 4.81 1.03 23.81
N ILE A 246 5.79 0.61 22.99
CA ILE A 246 6.84 -0.34 23.40
C ILE A 246 7.76 0.33 24.42
N VAL A 247 8.26 1.53 24.11
CA VAL A 247 9.19 2.27 24.97
C VAL A 247 8.54 2.68 26.31
N THR A 248 7.24 2.95 26.29
CA THR A 248 6.52 3.44 27.48
C THR A 248 5.76 2.35 28.26
N THR A 249 5.92 1.07 27.90
CA THR A 249 5.23 -0.06 28.57
C THR A 249 5.59 -0.20 30.05
N SER A 250 6.83 0.12 30.45
CA SER A 250 7.28 0.03 31.84
C SER A 250 6.97 1.28 32.68
N MET A 251 6.40 2.33 32.07
CA MET A 251 6.12 3.59 32.75
C MET A 251 4.73 3.57 33.39
N VAL A 252 4.64 3.92 34.68
CA VAL A 252 3.37 4.15 35.34
C VAL A 252 2.80 5.49 34.85
N LYS A 253 1.67 5.46 34.15
CA LYS A 253 1.00 6.63 33.58
C LYS A 253 -0.28 6.96 34.35
N SER A 254 -0.54 8.25 34.59
CA SER A 254 -1.85 8.70 35.07
C SER A 254 -2.93 8.46 34.02
N GLN A 255 -4.19 8.31 34.43
CA GLN A 255 -5.31 8.11 33.50
C GLN A 255 -5.45 9.27 32.50
N LEU A 256 -5.19 10.50 32.95
CA LEU A 256 -5.15 11.68 32.09
C LEU A 256 -4.08 11.55 31.01
N ARG A 257 -2.86 11.12 31.38
CA ARG A 257 -1.77 10.89 30.42
C ARG A 257 -2.10 9.79 29.42
N VAL A 258 -2.77 8.71 29.84
CA VAL A 258 -3.24 7.65 28.93
C VAL A 258 -4.25 8.20 27.92
N ALA A 259 -5.18 9.06 28.35
CA ALA A 259 -6.14 9.68 27.44
C ALA A 259 -5.47 10.64 26.44
N GLN A 260 -4.53 11.46 26.89
CA GLN A 260 -3.73 12.35 26.04
C GLN A 260 -2.89 11.57 25.03
N ASP A 261 -2.17 10.53 25.49
CA ASP A 261 -1.39 9.63 24.63
C ASP A 261 -2.28 9.00 23.55
N GLY A 262 -3.48 8.53 23.94
CA GLY A 262 -4.44 7.93 23.01
C GLY A 262 -4.92 8.90 21.93
N LEU A 263 -5.17 10.17 22.28
CA LEU A 263 -5.49 11.21 21.30
C LEU A 263 -4.34 11.44 20.32
N TRP A 264 -3.12 11.65 20.83
CA TRP A 264 -1.95 11.91 20.00
C TRP A 264 -1.62 10.75 19.06
N LEU A 265 -1.63 9.52 19.60
CA LEU A 265 -1.36 8.32 18.82
C LEU A 265 -2.40 8.12 17.71
N ASN A 266 -3.68 8.37 17.98
CA ASN A 266 -4.72 8.28 16.96
C ASN A 266 -4.56 9.36 15.87
N MET A 267 -4.20 10.59 16.25
CA MET A 267 -3.93 11.66 15.27
C MET A 267 -2.72 11.32 14.39
N LEU A 268 -1.63 10.81 14.98
CA LEU A 268 -0.43 10.39 14.24
C LEU A 268 -0.66 9.12 13.41
N ALA A 269 -1.62 8.28 13.78
CA ALA A 269 -1.97 7.07 13.03
C ALA A 269 -2.78 7.38 11.76
N ILE A 270 -3.49 8.51 11.68
CA ILE A 270 -4.30 8.87 10.50
C ILE A 270 -3.44 8.95 9.22
N PRO A 271 -2.29 9.65 9.18
CA PRO A 271 -1.37 9.62 8.05
C PRO A 271 -0.96 8.21 7.60
N SER A 272 -0.82 7.24 8.51
CA SER A 272 -0.46 5.86 8.11
C SER A 272 -1.51 5.21 7.20
N ILE A 273 -2.76 5.65 7.28
CA ILE A 273 -3.87 5.13 6.47
C ILE A 273 -3.76 5.63 5.02
N THR A 274 -3.21 6.82 4.79
CA THR A 274 -3.09 7.39 3.44
C THR A 274 -2.23 6.51 2.55
N THR A 275 -1.25 5.78 3.10
CA THR A 275 -0.42 4.84 2.33
C THR A 275 -1.23 3.79 1.59
N TYR A 276 -2.37 3.37 2.15
CA TYR A 276 -3.25 2.37 1.51
C TYR A 276 -4.30 3.01 0.61
N CYS A 277 -4.53 4.33 0.70
CA CYS A 277 -5.68 4.99 0.09
C CYS A 277 -5.31 6.00 -1.01
N ALA A 278 -4.12 6.61 -0.92
CA ALA A 278 -3.77 7.80 -1.69
C ALA A 278 -3.24 7.50 -3.10
N SER A 279 -2.84 6.25 -3.39
CA SER A 279 -2.10 5.90 -4.60
C SER A 279 -2.75 6.39 -5.91
N PHE A 280 -4.06 6.17 -6.08
CA PHE A 280 -4.80 6.67 -7.25
C PHE A 280 -4.74 8.19 -7.38
N TYR A 281 -4.96 8.89 -6.28
CA TYR A 281 -5.03 10.36 -6.25
C TYR A 281 -3.64 10.96 -6.49
N VAL A 282 -2.60 10.37 -5.90
CA VAL A 282 -1.20 10.74 -6.15
C VAL A 282 -0.85 10.54 -7.61
N PHE A 283 -1.20 9.40 -8.20
CA PHE A 283 -0.95 9.12 -9.61
C PHE A 283 -1.71 10.06 -10.55
N TYR A 284 -2.97 10.33 -10.22
CA TYR A 284 -3.82 11.22 -10.98
C TYR A 284 -3.29 12.67 -10.94
N ALA A 285 -2.79 13.13 -9.79
CA ALA A 285 -2.16 14.45 -9.66
C ALA A 285 -0.81 14.51 -10.39
N ALA A 286 0.06 13.51 -10.19
CA ALA A 286 1.45 13.52 -10.64
C ALA A 286 1.62 13.35 -12.16
N SER A 287 0.71 12.66 -12.85
CA SER A 287 0.88 12.27 -14.26
C SER A 287 -0.30 12.65 -15.14
N SER A 288 -0.08 13.56 -16.09
CA SER A 288 -1.08 13.96 -17.10
C SER A 288 -1.48 12.80 -18.02
N ALA A 289 -0.56 11.88 -18.30
CA ALA A 289 -0.89 10.70 -19.08
C ALA A 289 -1.67 9.67 -18.28
N TYR A 290 -1.44 9.55 -16.97
CA TYR A 290 -2.30 8.73 -16.15
C TYR A 290 -3.74 9.26 -16.18
N ARG A 291 -3.94 10.58 -16.10
CA ARG A 291 -5.27 11.20 -16.30
C ARG A 291 -5.87 10.86 -17.67
N LYS A 292 -5.07 10.88 -18.74
CA LYS A 292 -5.51 10.48 -20.09
C LYS A 292 -5.88 8.99 -20.14
N ASN A 293 -5.12 8.13 -19.49
CA ASN A 293 -5.38 6.69 -19.40
C ASN A 293 -6.67 6.40 -18.62
N VAL A 294 -6.90 7.10 -17.50
CA VAL A 294 -8.15 7.03 -16.72
C VAL A 294 -9.34 7.41 -17.60
N ARG A 295 -9.29 8.58 -18.26
CA ARG A 295 -10.36 9.01 -19.19
C ARG A 295 -10.58 8.01 -20.33
N THR A 296 -9.51 7.42 -20.85
CA THR A 296 -9.59 6.42 -21.93
C THR A 296 -10.19 5.10 -21.44
N ALA A 297 -9.83 4.66 -20.24
CA ALA A 297 -10.34 3.44 -19.63
C ALA A 297 -11.85 3.55 -19.31
N LEU A 298 -12.29 4.73 -18.85
CA LEU A 298 -13.71 5.01 -18.57
C LEU A 298 -14.54 5.21 -19.85
N ASN A 299 -13.95 5.76 -20.91
CA ASN A 299 -14.63 5.95 -22.20
C ASN A 299 -14.57 4.68 -23.06
N CYS A 300 -15.43 3.70 -22.76
CA CYS A 300 -15.51 2.39 -23.42
C CYS A 300 -15.52 2.45 -24.97
N LYS A 301 -16.14 3.46 -25.59
CA LYS A 301 -16.28 3.58 -27.05
C LYS A 301 -14.96 3.89 -27.79
N LYS A 302 -13.99 4.56 -27.14
CA LYS A 302 -12.77 5.02 -27.82
C LYS A 302 -11.64 3.99 -27.80
N HIS A 303 -11.68 3.05 -26.86
CA HIS A 303 -10.61 2.06 -26.67
C HIS A 303 -10.53 1.04 -27.82
N ASN A 304 -11.67 0.51 -28.27
CA ASN A 304 -11.70 -0.46 -29.36
C ASN A 304 -11.09 0.12 -30.65
N ARG A 305 -11.33 1.42 -30.92
CA ARG A 305 -10.82 2.10 -32.13
C ARG A 305 -9.30 2.25 -32.15
N ILE A 306 -8.68 2.55 -31.01
CA ILE A 306 -7.21 2.69 -30.91
C ILE A 306 -6.54 1.32 -31.06
N GLU A 307 -7.09 0.27 -30.45
CA GLU A 307 -6.51 -1.07 -30.57
C GLU A 307 -6.63 -1.61 -32.00
N THR A 308 -7.72 -1.29 -32.72
CA THR A 308 -7.81 -1.62 -34.16
C THR A 308 -6.73 -0.88 -34.95
N GLN A 309 -6.54 0.42 -34.69
CA GLN A 309 -5.61 1.25 -35.46
C GLN A 309 -4.13 0.87 -35.25
N ASP A 310 -3.72 0.54 -34.01
CA ASP A 310 -2.37 0.05 -33.71
C ASP A 310 -2.10 -1.32 -34.36
N ARG A 311 -3.11 -2.21 -34.40
CA ARG A 311 -2.99 -3.50 -35.11
C ARG A 311 -2.82 -3.27 -36.61
N THR A 312 -3.59 -2.37 -37.21
CA THR A 312 -3.46 -2.04 -38.64
C THR A 312 -2.08 -1.43 -38.93
N GLN A 313 -1.55 -0.56 -38.07
CA GLN A 313 -0.20 0.02 -38.25
C GLN A 313 0.91 -1.02 -38.09
N GLN A 314 0.86 -1.89 -37.08
CA GLN A 314 1.84 -2.97 -36.92
C GLN A 314 1.79 -3.96 -38.09
N GLN A 315 0.59 -4.28 -38.58
CA GLN A 315 0.42 -5.15 -39.74
C GLN A 315 1.01 -4.50 -40.99
N ASN A 316 0.76 -3.21 -41.22
CA ASN A 316 1.34 -2.47 -42.35
C ASN A 316 2.87 -2.36 -42.25
N ALA A 317 3.43 -2.19 -41.06
CA ALA A 317 4.87 -2.16 -40.85
C ALA A 317 5.54 -3.53 -41.11
N SER A 318 4.89 -4.61 -40.66
CA SER A 318 5.37 -5.99 -40.94
C SER A 318 5.34 -6.31 -42.43
N ILE A 319 4.27 -5.90 -43.14
CA ILE A 319 4.17 -6.07 -44.60
C ILE A 319 5.31 -5.32 -45.29
N ARG A 320 5.56 -4.04 -44.94
CA ARG A 320 6.66 -3.26 -45.53
C ARG A 320 8.04 -3.90 -45.32
N MET A 321 8.32 -4.44 -44.13
CA MET A 321 9.60 -5.13 -43.91
C MET A 321 9.75 -6.39 -44.76
N LYS A 322 8.67 -7.16 -44.96
CA LYS A 322 8.70 -8.34 -45.84
C LYS A 322 8.91 -7.97 -47.30
N THR A 323 8.33 -6.87 -47.77
CA THR A 323 8.53 -6.38 -49.15
C THR A 323 9.96 -5.92 -49.39
N ILE A 324 10.60 -5.27 -48.41
CA ILE A 324 12.01 -4.84 -48.51
C ILE A 324 12.96 -6.04 -48.55
N ALA A 325 12.64 -7.15 -47.87
CA ALA A 325 13.50 -8.34 -47.86
C ALA A 325 13.46 -9.18 -49.16
N LEU A 326 12.56 -8.86 -50.10
CA LEU A 326 12.39 -9.56 -51.38
C LEU A 326 13.03 -8.83 -52.57
N HIS A 327 13.61 -7.66 -52.34
CA HIS A 327 14.32 -6.85 -53.35
C HIS A 327 15.81 -6.75 -52.99
#